data_AF-A0A1Q3K8Q4-F1
#
_entry.id   AF-A0A1Q3K8Q4-F1
#
_cell.length_a   1.000
_cell.length_b   1.000
_cell.length_c   1.000
_cell.angle_alpha   90.00
_cell.angle_beta   90.00
_cell.angle_gamma   90.00
#
_symmetry.space_group_name_H-M   'P 1'
#
loop_
_entity.id
_entity.type
_entity.pdbx_description
1 polymer ?
#
loop_
_entity_poly.entity_id
_entity_poly.type
_entity_poly.pdbx_seq_one_letter_code
_entity_poly.pdbx_strand_id
1 'polypeptide(L)'
;MSIKQRAYSNEFLRNVLATFGFRSGYTGEPGGFTPYFFYKIAPYQKDYYLYFSKEPFALRYQNEIFNKLLEYQGYDIIRYLEFHYNLYPDKLDFIRFLKYELTDRLKRKGGNERKLQAALDWISEKHIESKREIIRKIEEEQTVLKQELKIGVQTIIANTSNSDANVKEEDVQLLIEKLSGHIDQLMKTAENDLRDLTSSFNTGNIELNNRNHEDSLIQLLVLLQNVQAPATKQKGDQLFKKFSSTDIAAILMLHFAAFKDKKTNTLQKKVGEQSERLNYKNPKVKQLMEALEAFFYS
;
A
#
# COMPACT_ATOMS: atom_id res chain seq x y z
N MET A 1 17.05 -7.51 -39.47
CA MET A 1 15.84 -6.74 -39.06
C MET A 1 14.64 -7.28 -39.80
N SER A 2 13.62 -7.71 -39.08
CA SER A 2 12.41 -8.29 -39.66
C SER A 2 11.51 -7.19 -40.26
N ILE A 3 10.75 -7.52 -41.31
CA ILE A 3 9.81 -6.59 -41.97
C ILE A 3 8.83 -5.97 -40.95
N LYS A 4 8.51 -6.71 -39.88
CA LYS A 4 7.67 -6.22 -38.77
C LYS A 4 8.35 -5.09 -37.99
N GLN A 5 9.66 -5.17 -37.73
CA GLN A 5 10.40 -4.11 -37.01
C GLN A 5 10.43 -2.79 -37.80
N ARG A 6 10.48 -2.85 -39.14
CA ARG A 6 10.37 -1.66 -40.01
C ARG A 6 8.94 -1.08 -40.05
N ALA A 7 7.92 -1.93 -39.90
CA ALA A 7 6.53 -1.48 -39.82
C ALA A 7 6.20 -0.80 -38.48
N TYR A 8 6.82 -1.24 -37.38
CA TYR A 8 6.63 -0.66 -36.05
C TYR A 8 7.39 0.66 -35.82
N SER A 9 8.44 0.93 -36.59
CA SER A 9 9.24 2.16 -36.48
C SER A 9 8.69 3.35 -37.27
N ASN A 10 7.62 3.18 -38.05
CA ASN A 10 7.04 4.22 -38.90
C ASN A 10 5.70 4.69 -38.32
N GLU A 11 5.60 5.97 -37.90
CA GLU A 11 4.43 6.52 -37.20
C GLU A 11 3.14 6.45 -38.02
N PHE A 12 3.23 6.49 -39.35
CA PHE A 12 2.07 6.40 -40.23
C PHE A 12 1.44 4.99 -40.21
N LEU A 13 2.26 3.94 -40.33
CA LEU A 13 1.81 2.55 -40.21
C LEU A 13 1.35 2.23 -38.77
N ARG A 14 1.99 2.83 -37.77
CA ARG A 14 1.62 2.73 -36.35
C ARG A 14 0.21 3.27 -36.09
N ASN A 15 -0.19 4.35 -36.76
CA ASN A 15 -1.52 4.95 -36.63
C ASN A 15 -2.58 4.18 -37.43
N VAL A 16 -2.27 3.70 -38.63
CA VAL A 16 -3.19 2.84 -39.42
C VAL A 16 -3.49 1.53 -38.68
N LEU A 17 -2.50 0.88 -38.09
CA LEU A 17 -2.69 -0.35 -37.29
C LEU A 17 -3.42 -0.11 -35.96
N ALA A 18 -3.41 1.13 -35.44
CA ALA A 18 -4.18 1.51 -34.24
C ALA A 18 -5.69 1.55 -34.54
N THR A 19 -6.06 2.00 -35.74
CA THR A 19 -7.46 2.18 -36.14
C THR A 19 -8.18 0.86 -36.44
N PHE A 20 -7.46 -0.22 -36.75
CA PHE A 20 -8.02 -1.55 -37.06
C PHE A 20 -8.02 -2.56 -35.90
N GLY A 21 -7.73 -2.15 -34.66
CA GLY A 21 -7.97 -2.98 -33.47
C GLY A 21 -6.99 -4.15 -33.24
N PHE A 22 -5.86 -4.22 -33.95
CA PHE A 22 -4.85 -5.29 -33.80
C PHE A 22 -3.65 -4.94 -32.89
N ARG A 23 -3.82 -4.00 -31.94
CA ARG A 23 -2.79 -3.74 -30.91
C ARG A 23 -2.98 -4.66 -29.72
N SER A 24 -2.53 -5.89 -29.84
CA SER A 24 -2.19 -6.73 -28.69
C SER A 24 -0.67 -6.72 -28.53
N GLY A 25 -0.17 -6.24 -27.39
CA GLY A 25 1.26 -6.36 -27.04
C GLY A 25 1.67 -7.82 -26.77
N TYR A 26 0.71 -8.74 -26.74
CA TYR A 26 0.95 -10.16 -26.58
C TYR A 26 1.38 -10.80 -27.89
N THR A 27 2.44 -11.59 -27.83
CA THR A 27 2.90 -12.44 -28.94
C THR A 27 1.80 -13.44 -29.31
N GLY A 28 1.67 -13.75 -30.60
CA GLY A 28 0.79 -14.83 -31.08
C GLY A 28 1.38 -16.22 -30.92
N GLU A 29 2.49 -16.33 -30.20
CA GLU A 29 3.18 -17.59 -29.96
C GLU A 29 2.50 -18.34 -28.80
N PRO A 30 2.35 -19.68 -28.88
CA PRO A 30 1.92 -20.48 -27.74
C PRO A 30 2.87 -20.29 -26.55
N GLY A 31 2.31 -20.18 -25.35
CA GLY A 31 3.09 -19.90 -24.14
C GLY A 31 3.53 -18.43 -24.03
N GLY A 32 4.57 -18.17 -23.25
CA GLY A 32 5.13 -16.82 -23.08
C GLY A 32 4.29 -15.86 -22.23
N PHE A 33 3.47 -16.40 -21.31
CA PHE A 33 2.68 -15.63 -20.36
C PHE A 33 2.81 -16.20 -18.93
N THR A 34 2.51 -15.37 -17.93
CA THR A 34 2.44 -15.81 -16.53
C THR A 34 1.11 -16.51 -16.25
N PRO A 35 1.10 -17.79 -15.82
CA PRO A 35 -0.12 -18.55 -15.59
C PRO A 35 -0.74 -18.23 -14.22
N TYR A 36 -1.32 -17.03 -14.08
CA TYR A 36 -2.08 -16.62 -12.90
C TYR A 36 -3.19 -17.60 -12.46
N PHE A 37 -3.84 -18.24 -13.43
CA PHE A 37 -4.91 -19.22 -13.29
C PHE A 37 -4.41 -20.55 -13.84
N PHE A 38 -4.55 -21.60 -13.04
CA PHE A 38 -4.07 -22.93 -13.39
C PHE A 38 -4.90 -23.52 -14.53
N TYR A 39 -4.20 -24.08 -15.50
CA TYR A 39 -4.82 -24.67 -16.69
C TYR A 39 -4.30 -26.08 -16.98
N LYS A 40 -5.07 -26.83 -17.75
CA LYS A 40 -4.74 -28.18 -18.22
C LYS A 40 -4.90 -28.26 -19.73
N ILE A 41 -4.02 -29.03 -20.37
CA ILE A 41 -4.17 -29.42 -21.77
C ILE A 41 -4.94 -30.74 -21.81
N ALA A 42 -6.27 -30.63 -21.80
CA ALA A 42 -7.19 -31.77 -21.69
C ALA A 42 -8.60 -31.37 -22.15
N PRO A 43 -9.50 -32.36 -22.39
CA PRO A 43 -10.93 -32.08 -22.58
C PRO A 43 -11.51 -31.32 -21.39
N TYR A 44 -12.48 -30.43 -21.66
CA TYR A 44 -13.14 -29.63 -20.64
C TYR A 44 -13.75 -30.49 -19.53
N GLN A 45 -13.52 -30.10 -18.28
CA GLN A 45 -14.21 -30.64 -17.11
C GLN A 45 -14.90 -29.51 -16.34
N LYS A 46 -15.98 -29.88 -15.63
CA LYS A 46 -16.77 -28.94 -14.81
C LYS A 46 -16.13 -28.74 -13.43
N ASP A 47 -14.86 -28.40 -13.41
CA ASP A 47 -14.11 -27.97 -12.22
C ASP A 47 -13.64 -26.51 -12.38
N TYR A 48 -12.75 -26.05 -11.50
CA TYR A 48 -12.23 -24.69 -11.50
C TYR A 48 -11.01 -24.47 -12.41
N TYR A 49 -10.41 -25.52 -13.00
CA TYR A 49 -9.28 -25.34 -13.92
C TYR A 49 -9.73 -24.75 -15.26
N LEU A 50 -8.80 -24.06 -15.93
CA LEU A 50 -8.96 -23.72 -17.33
C LEU A 50 -8.58 -24.92 -18.21
N TYR A 51 -9.32 -25.17 -19.28
CA TYR A 51 -9.05 -26.28 -20.20
C TYR A 51 -8.76 -25.77 -21.60
N PHE A 52 -7.66 -26.24 -22.17
CA PHE A 52 -7.30 -25.97 -23.56
C PHE A 52 -6.99 -27.27 -24.29
N SER A 53 -7.32 -27.33 -25.58
CA SER A 53 -6.97 -28.50 -26.42
C SER A 53 -5.48 -28.55 -26.78
N LYS A 54 -4.81 -27.40 -26.75
CA LYS A 54 -3.39 -27.18 -27.01
C LYS A 54 -2.93 -26.00 -26.18
N GLU A 55 -1.62 -25.83 -26.03
CA GLU A 55 -1.05 -24.68 -25.33
C GLU A 55 -1.61 -23.35 -25.89
N PRO A 56 -2.23 -22.50 -25.05
CA PRO A 56 -2.81 -21.25 -25.51
C PRO A 56 -1.73 -20.18 -25.73
N PHE A 57 -2.05 -19.17 -26.53
CA PHE A 57 -1.34 -17.89 -26.52
C PHE A 57 -1.96 -16.97 -25.47
N ALA A 58 -1.21 -15.96 -25.02
CA ALA A 58 -1.57 -15.15 -23.85
C ALA A 58 -2.99 -14.54 -23.91
N LEU A 59 -3.39 -13.97 -25.04
CA LEU A 59 -4.72 -13.36 -25.18
C LEU A 59 -5.85 -14.39 -25.07
N ARG A 60 -5.67 -15.60 -25.63
CA ARG A 60 -6.65 -16.68 -25.49
C ARG A 60 -6.73 -17.14 -24.04
N TYR A 61 -5.59 -17.32 -23.41
CA TYR A 61 -5.50 -17.69 -22.00
C TYR A 61 -6.21 -16.68 -21.10
N GLN A 62 -5.92 -15.38 -21.26
CA GLN A 62 -6.55 -14.32 -20.48
C GLN A 62 -8.07 -14.26 -20.70
N ASN A 63 -8.53 -14.38 -21.94
CA ASN A 63 -9.96 -14.38 -22.20
C ASN A 63 -10.67 -15.58 -21.58
N GLU A 64 -10.03 -16.75 -21.57
CA GLU A 64 -10.61 -17.95 -20.97
C GLU A 64 -10.81 -17.83 -19.47
N ILE A 65 -9.92 -17.12 -18.75
CA ILE A 65 -10.10 -16.82 -17.31
C ILE A 65 -11.47 -16.21 -17.06
N PHE A 66 -11.83 -15.20 -17.85
CA PHE A 66 -13.07 -14.46 -17.67
C PHE A 66 -14.26 -15.19 -18.27
N ASN A 67 -14.10 -15.89 -19.39
CA ASN A 67 -15.17 -16.75 -19.92
C ASN A 67 -15.60 -17.79 -18.88
N LYS A 68 -14.63 -18.48 -18.27
CA LYS A 68 -14.85 -19.46 -17.21
C LYS A 68 -15.49 -18.82 -15.98
N LEU A 69 -15.03 -17.64 -15.57
CA LEU A 69 -15.64 -16.87 -14.47
C LEU A 69 -17.14 -16.61 -14.72
N LEU A 70 -17.51 -16.29 -15.96
CA LEU A 70 -18.89 -16.01 -16.35
C LEU A 70 -19.79 -17.25 -16.35
N GLU A 71 -19.26 -18.47 -16.26
CA GLU A 71 -20.05 -19.69 -16.06
C GLU A 71 -20.67 -19.73 -14.64
N TYR A 72 -20.03 -19.08 -13.66
CA TYR A 72 -20.44 -19.13 -12.26
C TYR A 72 -21.42 -18.02 -11.88
N GLN A 73 -22.14 -18.22 -10.78
CA GLN A 73 -23.08 -17.25 -10.21
C GLN A 73 -22.91 -17.15 -8.69
N GLY A 74 -23.21 -15.97 -8.15
CA GLY A 74 -23.16 -15.73 -6.71
C GLY A 74 -21.83 -16.13 -6.09
N TYR A 75 -21.89 -16.93 -5.01
CA TYR A 75 -20.72 -17.35 -4.25
C TYR A 75 -19.78 -18.30 -5.00
N ASP A 76 -20.23 -18.96 -6.08
CA ASP A 76 -19.35 -19.84 -6.87
C ASP A 76 -18.29 -19.05 -7.65
N ILE A 77 -18.54 -17.77 -7.95
CA ILE A 77 -17.53 -16.86 -8.51
C ILE A 77 -16.37 -16.73 -7.52
N ILE A 78 -16.68 -16.55 -6.24
CA ILE A 78 -15.68 -16.41 -5.18
C ILE A 78 -14.88 -17.70 -5.03
N ARG A 79 -15.54 -18.86 -5.00
CA ARG A 79 -14.85 -20.16 -4.90
C ARG A 79 -13.89 -20.41 -6.06
N TYR A 80 -14.29 -20.05 -7.28
CA TYR A 80 -13.41 -20.12 -8.45
C TYR A 80 -12.18 -19.23 -8.29
N LEU A 81 -12.34 -17.98 -7.83
CA LEU A 81 -11.22 -17.07 -7.60
C LEU A 81 -10.32 -17.54 -6.46
N GLU A 82 -10.88 -18.00 -5.35
CA GLU A 82 -10.14 -18.52 -4.20
C GLU A 82 -9.33 -19.77 -4.56
N PHE A 83 -9.88 -20.65 -5.39
CA PHE A 83 -9.16 -21.83 -5.87
C PHE A 83 -7.84 -21.44 -6.55
N HIS A 84 -7.88 -20.50 -7.50
CA HIS A 84 -6.66 -20.06 -8.21
C HIS A 84 -5.76 -19.21 -7.33
N TYR A 85 -6.34 -18.34 -6.51
CA TYR A 85 -5.59 -17.54 -5.54
C TYR A 85 -4.79 -18.43 -4.60
N ASN A 86 -5.38 -19.51 -4.07
CA ASN A 86 -4.72 -20.42 -3.13
C ASN A 86 -3.58 -21.21 -3.78
N LEU A 87 -3.71 -21.58 -5.06
CA LEU A 87 -2.68 -22.31 -5.78
C LEU A 87 -1.53 -21.41 -6.26
N TYR A 88 -1.77 -20.13 -6.53
CA TYR A 88 -0.75 -19.23 -7.05
C TYR A 88 0.25 -18.80 -5.96
N PRO A 89 1.58 -18.91 -6.16
CA PRO A 89 2.55 -18.64 -5.10
C PRO A 89 2.54 -17.20 -4.59
N ASP A 90 2.51 -16.22 -5.50
CA ASP A 90 2.55 -14.79 -5.15
C ASP A 90 1.14 -14.20 -5.10
N LYS A 91 0.57 -14.18 -3.90
CA LYS A 91 -0.79 -13.68 -3.67
C LYS A 91 -0.97 -12.23 -4.08
N LEU A 92 0.05 -11.39 -3.92
CA LEU A 92 -0.04 -9.96 -4.22
C LEU A 92 -0.02 -9.72 -5.72
N ASP A 93 0.84 -10.43 -6.45
CA ASP A 93 0.90 -10.38 -7.92
C ASP A 93 -0.41 -10.89 -8.54
N PHE A 94 -0.99 -11.98 -8.02
CA PHE A 94 -2.30 -12.47 -8.47
C PHE A 94 -3.40 -11.41 -8.33
N ILE A 95 -3.50 -10.79 -7.15
CA ILE A 95 -4.51 -9.76 -6.87
C ILE A 95 -4.28 -8.54 -7.76
N ARG A 96 -3.02 -8.14 -7.98
CA ARG A 96 -2.66 -7.04 -8.87
C ARG A 96 -3.12 -7.31 -10.30
N PHE A 97 -2.78 -8.48 -10.85
CA PHE A 97 -3.22 -8.91 -12.18
C PHE A 97 -4.74 -8.84 -12.31
N LEU A 98 -5.46 -9.48 -11.40
CA LEU A 98 -6.92 -9.58 -11.48
C LEU A 98 -7.59 -8.20 -11.38
N LYS A 99 -7.06 -7.31 -10.54
CA LYS A 99 -7.56 -5.93 -10.40
C LYS A 99 -7.44 -5.14 -11.71
N TYR A 100 -6.28 -5.19 -12.35
CA TYR A 100 -6.06 -4.45 -13.61
C TYR A 100 -6.96 -5.00 -14.73
N GLU A 101 -7.03 -6.32 -14.88
CA GLU A 101 -7.87 -6.94 -15.91
C GLU A 101 -9.36 -6.68 -15.69
N LEU A 102 -9.86 -6.79 -14.45
CA LEU A 102 -11.27 -6.51 -14.14
C LEU A 102 -11.61 -5.04 -14.38
N THR A 103 -10.72 -4.12 -13.97
CA THR A 103 -10.92 -2.68 -14.16
C THR A 103 -10.96 -2.31 -15.65
N ASP A 104 -10.09 -2.90 -16.47
CA ASP A 104 -10.12 -2.66 -17.92
C ASP A 104 -11.38 -3.22 -18.57
N ARG A 105 -11.79 -4.43 -18.15
CA ARG A 105 -12.98 -5.09 -18.70
C ARG A 105 -14.28 -4.41 -18.30
N LEU A 106 -14.38 -3.85 -17.09
CA LEU A 106 -15.54 -3.06 -16.64
C LEU A 106 -15.70 -1.74 -17.42
N LYS A 107 -14.61 -1.14 -17.90
CA LYS A 107 -14.68 0.05 -18.77
C LYS A 107 -15.28 -0.27 -20.14
N ARG A 108 -15.19 -1.52 -20.59
CA ARG A 108 -15.80 -1.99 -21.84
C ARG A 108 -17.28 -2.27 -21.55
N LYS A 109 -18.16 -1.33 -21.92
CA LYS A 109 -19.63 -1.47 -21.75
C LYS A 109 -20.11 -2.85 -22.22
N GLY A 110 -20.71 -3.64 -21.32
CA GLY A 110 -21.16 -5.01 -21.61
C GLY A 110 -22.04 -5.63 -20.51
N GLY A 111 -22.74 -6.73 -20.83
CA GLY A 111 -23.80 -7.32 -20.00
C GLY A 111 -23.36 -8.10 -18.74
N ASN A 112 -22.06 -8.14 -18.44
CA ASN A 112 -21.50 -8.95 -17.34
C ASN A 112 -20.97 -8.13 -16.15
N GLU A 113 -21.32 -6.85 -16.09
CA GLU A 113 -20.84 -5.89 -15.09
C GLU A 113 -21.00 -6.40 -13.65
N ARG A 114 -22.15 -6.99 -13.31
CA ARG A 114 -22.41 -7.52 -11.95
C ARG A 114 -21.43 -8.61 -11.53
N LYS A 115 -21.06 -9.53 -12.44
CA LYS A 115 -20.14 -10.64 -12.11
C LYS A 115 -18.70 -10.15 -11.96
N LEU A 116 -18.30 -9.21 -12.82
CA LEU A 116 -17.00 -8.56 -12.74
C LEU A 116 -16.88 -7.68 -11.50
N GLN A 117 -17.98 -7.01 -11.11
CA GLN A 117 -18.04 -6.24 -9.87
C GLN A 117 -17.91 -7.13 -8.64
N ALA A 118 -18.61 -8.27 -8.60
CA ALA A 118 -18.46 -9.24 -7.51
C ALA A 118 -17.01 -9.74 -7.35
N ALA A 119 -16.29 -9.91 -8.47
CA ALA A 119 -14.87 -10.26 -8.44
C ALA A 119 -13.98 -9.11 -7.93
N LEU A 120 -14.30 -7.85 -8.24
CA LEU A 120 -13.62 -6.68 -7.67
C LEU A 120 -13.89 -6.51 -6.17
N ASP A 121 -15.12 -6.78 -5.74
CA ASP A 121 -15.50 -6.69 -4.34
C ASP A 121 -14.72 -7.73 -3.53
N TRP A 122 -14.61 -8.96 -4.03
CA TRP A 122 -13.76 -10.01 -3.44
C TRP A 122 -12.27 -9.60 -3.36
N ILE A 123 -11.71 -8.93 -4.37
CA ILE A 123 -10.35 -8.37 -4.28
C ILE A 123 -10.24 -7.38 -3.12
N SER A 124 -11.25 -6.51 -2.95
CA SER A 124 -11.28 -5.52 -1.88
C SER A 124 -11.34 -6.19 -0.50
N GLU A 125 -12.11 -7.28 -0.37
CA GLU A 125 -12.15 -8.11 0.83
C GLU A 125 -10.77 -8.71 1.14
N LYS A 126 -10.08 -9.30 0.15
CA LYS A 126 -8.72 -9.86 0.34
C LYS A 126 -7.68 -8.82 0.74
N HIS A 127 -7.83 -7.58 0.27
CA HIS A 127 -6.99 -6.48 0.73
C HIS A 127 -7.26 -6.10 2.19
N ILE A 128 -8.53 -6.06 2.61
CA ILE A 128 -8.89 -5.78 4.00
C ILE A 128 -8.37 -6.90 4.91
N GLU A 129 -8.52 -8.17 4.50
CA GLU A 129 -8.01 -9.33 5.22
C GLU A 129 -6.49 -9.25 5.41
N SER A 130 -5.75 -8.99 4.34
CA SER A 130 -4.28 -8.84 4.39
C SER A 130 -3.85 -7.71 5.33
N LYS A 131 -4.55 -6.57 5.30
CA LYS A 131 -4.28 -5.44 6.22
C LYS A 131 -4.52 -5.82 7.67
N ARG A 132 -5.61 -6.54 7.96
CA ARG A 132 -5.92 -6.99 9.32
C ARG A 132 -4.86 -7.95 9.84
N GLU A 133 -4.38 -8.86 8.99
CA GLU A 133 -3.32 -9.79 9.38
C GLU A 133 -2.02 -9.07 9.72
N ILE A 134 -1.65 -8.06 8.92
CA ILE A 134 -0.47 -7.21 9.19
C ILE A 134 -0.64 -6.46 10.52
N ILE A 135 -1.78 -5.81 10.74
CA ILE A 135 -2.06 -5.10 11.99
C ILE A 135 -1.95 -6.06 13.17
N ARG A 136 -2.49 -7.27 13.05
CA ARG A 136 -2.40 -8.29 14.11
C ARG A 136 -0.95 -8.68 14.40
N LYS A 137 -0.12 -8.91 13.37
CA LYS A 137 1.31 -9.21 13.54
C LYS A 137 2.05 -8.07 14.24
N ILE A 138 1.78 -6.83 13.85
CA ILE A 138 2.35 -5.64 14.51
C ILE A 138 1.93 -5.58 15.99
N GLU A 139 0.66 -5.85 16.30
CA GLU A 139 0.16 -5.85 17.68
C GLU A 139 0.76 -6.98 18.52
N GLU A 140 0.92 -8.18 17.94
CA GLU A 140 1.60 -9.32 18.56
C GLU A 140 3.06 -8.97 18.89
N GLU A 141 3.82 -8.42 17.92
CA GLU A 141 5.21 -7.99 18.11
C GLU A 141 5.34 -6.87 19.14
N GLN A 142 4.44 -5.89 19.13
CA GLN A 142 4.39 -4.83 20.16
C GLN A 142 4.15 -5.39 21.56
N THR A 143 3.37 -6.46 21.67
CA THR A 143 3.09 -7.10 22.96
C THR A 143 4.33 -7.83 23.48
N VAL A 144 5.05 -8.54 22.60
CA VAL A 144 6.33 -9.18 22.93
C VAL A 144 7.34 -8.12 23.38
N LEU A 145 7.49 -7.03 22.63
CA LEU A 145 8.38 -5.91 22.99
C LEU A 145 8.07 -5.31 24.35
N LYS A 146 6.78 -5.11 24.69
CA LYS A 146 6.39 -4.59 26.00
C LYS A 146 6.75 -5.54 27.14
N GLN A 147 6.68 -6.85 26.91
CA GLN A 147 7.07 -7.85 27.90
C GLN A 147 8.59 -7.88 28.09
N GLU A 148 9.36 -7.86 27.00
CA GLU A 148 10.82 -7.79 27.05
C GLU A 148 11.31 -6.51 27.75
N LEU A 149 10.69 -5.36 27.43
CA LEU A 149 10.95 -4.09 28.11
C LEU A 149 10.68 -4.17 29.61
N LYS A 150 9.55 -4.76 30.00
CA LYS A 150 9.18 -4.93 31.40
C LYS A 150 10.20 -5.78 32.15
N ILE A 151 10.65 -6.89 31.55
CA ILE A 151 11.67 -7.78 32.13
C ILE A 151 13.02 -7.07 32.23
N GLY A 152 13.44 -6.35 31.18
CA GLY A 152 14.68 -5.57 31.19
C GLY A 152 14.70 -4.50 32.28
N VAL A 153 13.62 -3.72 32.40
CA VAL A 153 13.46 -2.71 33.46
C VAL A 153 13.43 -3.33 34.86
N GLN A 154 12.73 -4.45 35.03
CA GLN A 154 12.70 -5.17 36.32
C GLN A 154 14.08 -5.71 36.72
N THR A 155 14.87 -6.18 35.75
CA THR A 155 16.25 -6.65 35.98
C THR A 155 17.16 -5.51 36.43
N ILE A 156 17.03 -4.34 35.80
CA ILE A 156 17.77 -3.13 36.21
C ILE A 156 17.37 -2.71 37.63
N ILE A 157 16.08 -2.63 37.94
CA ILE A 157 15.59 -2.24 39.27
C ILE A 157 16.08 -3.23 40.34
N ALA A 158 16.04 -4.54 40.06
CA ALA A 158 16.52 -5.57 40.97
C ALA A 158 18.04 -5.49 41.21
N ASN A 159 18.83 -5.20 40.18
CA ASN A 159 20.28 -5.01 40.30
C ASN A 159 20.62 -3.70 41.05
N THR A 160 19.83 -2.64 40.83
CA THR A 160 19.99 -1.34 41.52
C THR A 160 19.63 -1.44 43.02
N SER A 161 18.79 -2.41 43.41
CA SER A 161 18.40 -2.59 44.83
C SER A 161 19.47 -3.30 45.67
N ASN A 162 20.49 -3.91 45.03
CA ASN A 162 21.54 -4.69 45.70
C ASN A 162 22.92 -4.02 45.71
N SER A 163 23.08 -2.84 45.10
CA SER A 163 24.33 -2.08 45.10
C SER A 163 24.08 -0.59 45.26
N ASP A 164 24.81 0.05 46.15
CA ASP A 164 24.80 1.51 46.36
C ASP A 164 24.77 2.27 45.02
N ALA A 165 23.80 3.18 44.94
CA ALA A 165 23.56 4.21 43.95
C ALA A 165 24.67 4.41 42.88
N ASN A 166 24.59 3.63 41.80
CA ASN A 166 24.90 4.10 40.45
C ASN A 166 24.36 3.07 39.46
N VAL A 167 23.26 3.42 38.79
CA VAL A 167 22.87 2.76 37.54
C VAL A 167 24.07 2.87 36.62
N LYS A 168 24.75 1.75 36.34
CA LYS A 168 25.92 1.77 35.46
C LYS A 168 25.46 2.20 34.08
N GLU A 169 26.13 3.19 33.53
CA GLU A 169 25.88 3.75 32.19
C GLU A 169 25.85 2.64 31.13
N GLU A 170 26.64 1.57 31.34
CA GLU A 170 26.68 0.35 30.53
C GLU A 170 25.34 -0.41 30.46
N ASP A 171 24.57 -0.49 31.55
CA ASP A 171 23.28 -1.19 31.58
C ASP A 171 22.20 -0.41 30.82
N VAL A 172 22.27 0.93 30.87
CA VAL A 172 21.41 1.83 30.08
C VAL A 172 21.81 1.78 28.61
N GLN A 173 23.11 1.76 28.31
CA GLN A 173 23.64 1.65 26.95
C GLN A 173 23.24 0.33 26.28
N LEU A 174 23.28 -0.78 27.01
CA LEU A 174 22.90 -2.10 26.51
C LEU A 174 21.38 -2.20 26.26
N LEU A 175 20.57 -1.51 27.06
CA LEU A 175 19.13 -1.38 26.81
C LEU A 175 18.85 -0.52 25.57
N ILE A 176 19.57 0.61 25.41
CA ILE A 176 19.48 1.50 24.26
C ILE A 176 19.90 0.76 22.98
N GLU A 177 21.01 0.02 22.98
CA GLU A 177 21.45 -0.74 21.80
C GLU A 177 20.45 -1.83 21.40
N LYS A 178 19.93 -2.59 22.37
CA LYS A 178 18.90 -3.61 22.07
C LYS A 178 17.62 -2.98 21.54
N LEU A 179 17.19 -1.86 22.11
CA LEU A 179 16.01 -1.11 21.67
C LEU A 179 16.20 -0.49 20.29
N SER A 180 17.30 0.22 20.06
CA SER A 180 17.61 0.86 18.79
C SER A 180 17.75 -0.16 17.67
N GLY A 181 18.45 -1.29 17.92
CA GLY A 181 18.59 -2.35 16.93
C GLY A 181 17.26 -2.98 16.53
N HIS A 182 16.37 -3.24 17.50
CA HIS A 182 15.04 -3.80 17.21
C HIS A 182 14.10 -2.78 16.57
N ILE A 183 14.10 -1.53 17.01
CA ILE A 183 13.29 -0.45 16.41
C ILE A 183 13.71 -0.21 14.96
N ASP A 184 15.01 -0.22 14.67
CA ASP A 184 15.53 -0.09 13.30
C ASP A 184 15.13 -1.28 12.43
N GLN A 185 15.08 -2.49 12.98
CA GLN A 185 14.63 -3.68 12.27
C GLN A 185 13.11 -3.65 11.98
N LEU A 186 12.31 -3.20 12.94
CA LEU A 186 10.87 -3.05 12.81
C LEU A 186 10.51 -1.94 11.82
N MET A 187 11.21 -0.80 11.89
CA MET A 187 11.11 0.29 10.92
C MET A 187 11.49 -0.17 9.52
N LYS A 188 12.59 -0.93 9.36
CA LYS A 188 13.00 -1.46 8.05
C LYS A 188 11.97 -2.45 7.48
N THR A 189 11.40 -3.31 8.31
CA THR A 189 10.40 -4.29 7.88
C THR A 189 9.12 -3.57 7.45
N ALA A 190 8.62 -2.66 8.28
CA ALA A 190 7.47 -1.83 7.93
C ALA A 190 7.73 -0.97 6.69
N GLU A 191 8.94 -0.43 6.53
CA GLU A 191 9.34 0.39 5.38
C GLU A 191 9.42 -0.42 4.08
N ASN A 192 9.98 -1.62 4.12
CA ASN A 192 10.00 -2.54 2.97
C ASN A 192 8.57 -2.95 2.59
N ASP A 193 7.74 -3.33 3.56
CA ASP A 193 6.37 -3.74 3.32
C ASP A 193 5.50 -2.58 2.80
N LEU A 194 5.68 -1.36 3.32
CA LEU A 194 5.02 -0.16 2.79
C LEU A 194 5.48 0.14 1.37
N ARG A 195 6.76 -0.02 1.07
CA ARG A 195 7.32 0.24 -0.27
C ARG A 195 6.86 -0.80 -1.29
N ASP A 196 6.75 -2.05 -0.88
CA ASP A 196 6.20 -3.13 -1.71
C ASP A 196 4.70 -2.94 -1.94
N LEU A 197 3.97 -2.45 -0.94
CA LEU A 197 2.59 -2.00 -1.12
C LEU A 197 2.49 -0.79 -2.04
N THR A 198 3.29 0.27 -1.87
CA THR A 198 3.18 1.48 -2.70
C THR A 198 3.61 1.26 -4.14
N SER A 199 4.64 0.46 -4.39
CA SER A 199 5.05 0.08 -5.75
C SER A 199 3.99 -0.77 -6.48
N SER A 200 3.10 -1.41 -5.72
CA SER A 200 1.98 -2.19 -6.24
C SER A 200 0.73 -1.39 -6.59
N PHE A 201 0.65 -0.12 -6.16
CA PHE A 201 -0.52 0.73 -6.37
C PHE A 201 -0.15 2.04 -7.06
N ASN A 202 -1.05 2.55 -7.91
CA ASN A 202 -1.06 3.98 -8.24
C ASN A 202 -1.58 4.76 -7.02
N THR A 203 -0.76 4.89 -5.99
CA THR A 203 -1.03 5.83 -4.90
C THR A 203 -1.00 7.25 -5.47
N GLY A 204 -1.76 8.16 -4.88
CA GLY A 204 -1.88 9.54 -5.37
C GLY A 204 -0.52 10.13 -5.81
N ASN A 205 -0.49 10.84 -6.93
CA ASN A 205 0.73 11.46 -7.45
C ASN A 205 0.59 12.97 -7.36
N ILE A 206 0.41 13.48 -6.14
CA ILE A 206 0.28 14.91 -5.92
C ILE A 206 1.65 15.54 -6.19
N GLU A 207 1.66 16.46 -7.16
CA GLU A 207 2.83 17.23 -7.55
C GLU A 207 2.65 18.67 -7.09
N LEU A 208 3.65 19.20 -6.39
CA LEU A 208 3.71 20.61 -6.06
C LEU A 208 4.34 21.36 -7.23
N ASN A 209 3.64 22.36 -7.76
CA ASN A 209 4.19 23.24 -8.81
C ASN A 209 5.47 23.94 -8.36
N ASN A 210 5.59 24.23 -7.07
CA ASN A 210 6.76 24.87 -6.49
C ASN A 210 7.30 24.01 -5.34
N ARG A 211 8.52 23.46 -5.54
CA ARG A 211 9.21 22.63 -4.55
C ARG A 211 9.54 23.37 -3.25
N ASN A 212 9.60 24.70 -3.27
CA ASN A 212 9.82 25.50 -2.07
C ASN A 212 8.65 25.40 -1.07
N HIS A 213 7.50 24.86 -1.48
CA HIS A 213 6.35 24.62 -0.61
C HIS A 213 6.33 23.22 0.03
N GLU A 214 7.30 22.35 -0.28
CA GLU A 214 7.41 21.04 0.36
C GLU A 214 7.47 21.14 1.89
N ASP A 215 8.25 22.09 2.41
CA ASP A 215 8.40 22.30 3.84
C ASP A 215 7.14 22.91 4.46
N SER A 216 6.51 23.88 3.77
CA SER A 216 5.23 24.46 4.21
C SER A 216 4.09 23.45 4.22
N LEU A 217 4.09 22.48 3.31
CA LEU A 217 3.14 21.37 3.30
C LEU A 217 3.32 20.48 4.54
N ILE A 218 4.57 20.14 4.88
CA ILE A 218 4.86 19.37 6.09
C ILE A 218 4.39 20.14 7.33
N GLN A 219 4.68 21.44 7.40
CA GLN A 219 4.23 22.32 8.47
C GLN A 219 2.69 22.38 8.56
N LEU A 220 1.97 22.39 7.44
CA LEU A 220 0.50 22.34 7.42
C LEU A 220 -0.03 21.03 8.03
N LEU A 221 0.59 19.88 7.70
CA LEU A 221 0.20 18.58 8.27
C LEU A 221 0.49 18.52 9.78
N VAL A 222 1.59 19.13 10.22
CA VAL A 222 1.91 19.29 11.65
C VAL A 222 0.91 20.22 12.34
N LEU A 223 0.43 21.27 11.69
CA LEU A 223 -0.63 22.12 12.24
C LEU A 223 -1.94 21.34 12.39
N LEU A 224 -2.32 20.58 11.37
CA LEU A 224 -3.50 19.69 11.41
C LEU A 224 -3.43 18.68 12.56
N GLN A 225 -2.24 18.17 12.85
CA GLN A 225 -1.99 17.29 14.01
C GLN A 225 -2.33 17.94 15.35
N ASN A 226 -2.18 19.25 15.46
CA ASN A 226 -2.31 19.98 16.72
C ASN A 226 -3.64 20.75 16.85
N VAL A 227 -4.59 20.57 15.92
CA VAL A 227 -5.88 21.27 15.99
C VAL A 227 -6.72 20.74 17.16
N GLN A 228 -7.17 21.66 18.00
CA GLN A 228 -7.93 21.37 19.22
C GLN A 228 -9.22 22.20 19.27
N ALA A 229 -10.25 21.67 19.93
CA ALA A 229 -11.49 22.38 20.14
C ALA A 229 -11.25 23.65 20.99
N PRO A 230 -11.89 24.79 20.63
CA PRO A 230 -11.84 25.99 21.45
C PRO A 230 -12.33 25.72 22.87
N ALA A 231 -11.68 26.33 23.86
CA ALA A 231 -11.99 26.15 25.29
C ALA A 231 -13.46 26.43 25.67
N THR A 232 -14.19 27.13 24.80
CA THR A 232 -15.60 27.51 24.97
C THR A 232 -16.60 26.41 24.60
N LYS A 233 -16.23 25.40 23.79
CA LYS A 233 -17.17 24.37 23.31
C LYS A 233 -16.91 22.98 23.88
N GLN A 234 -15.67 22.52 23.85
CA GLN A 234 -15.22 21.27 24.44
C GLN A 234 -13.77 21.50 24.89
N LYS A 235 -13.45 21.22 26.16
CA LYS A 235 -12.10 21.50 26.70
C LYS A 235 -11.05 20.60 26.04
N GLY A 236 -10.41 21.10 24.99
CA GLY A 236 -9.18 20.53 24.43
C GLY A 236 -9.35 19.18 23.73
N ASP A 237 -10.55 18.87 23.23
CA ASP A 237 -10.72 17.66 22.41
C ASP A 237 -9.92 17.82 21.11
N GLN A 238 -9.13 16.80 20.77
CA GLN A 238 -8.24 16.83 19.61
C GLN A 238 -8.99 16.39 18.36
N LEU A 239 -8.66 16.99 17.21
CA LEU A 239 -9.30 16.61 15.94
C LEU A 239 -9.07 15.13 15.61
N PHE A 240 -7.87 14.63 15.91
CA PHE A 240 -7.50 13.24 15.71
C PHE A 240 -7.22 12.56 17.05
N LYS A 241 -7.80 11.37 17.27
CA LYS A 241 -7.48 10.53 18.44
C LYS A 241 -6.02 10.05 18.44
N LYS A 242 -5.47 9.82 17.25
CA LYS A 242 -4.08 9.43 16.99
C LYS A 242 -3.70 9.98 15.62
N PHE A 243 -2.72 10.88 15.60
CA PHE A 243 -2.07 11.32 14.38
C PHE A 243 -0.63 11.68 14.76
N SER A 244 0.32 10.88 14.30
CA SER A 244 1.72 10.94 14.69
C SER A 244 2.61 11.40 13.54
N SER A 245 3.87 11.71 13.84
CA SER A 245 4.87 12.03 12.80
C SER A 245 5.08 10.87 11.82
N THR A 246 4.89 9.62 12.28
CA THR A 246 4.89 8.41 11.43
C THR A 246 3.74 8.43 10.43
N ASP A 247 2.54 8.82 10.86
CA ASP A 247 1.38 8.91 9.98
C ASP A 247 1.56 10.02 8.94
N ILE A 248 2.11 11.17 9.33
CA ILE A 248 2.46 12.26 8.40
C ILE A 248 3.51 11.78 7.38
N ALA A 249 4.55 11.08 7.83
CA ALA A 249 5.57 10.51 6.95
C ALA A 249 4.98 9.51 5.94
N ALA A 250 4.06 8.65 6.39
CA ALA A 250 3.34 7.72 5.53
C ALA A 250 2.49 8.46 4.48
N ILE A 251 1.72 9.48 4.87
CA ILE A 251 0.93 10.29 3.94
C ILE A 251 1.81 10.93 2.87
N LEU A 252 2.95 11.51 3.27
CA LEU A 252 3.90 12.14 2.35
C LEU A 252 4.46 11.11 1.36
N MET A 253 4.94 9.98 1.86
CA MET A 253 5.49 8.90 1.04
C MET A 253 4.45 8.30 0.09
N LEU A 254 3.21 8.15 0.54
CA LEU A 254 2.13 7.54 -0.23
C LEU A 254 1.62 8.46 -1.34
N HIS A 255 1.39 9.74 -1.05
CA HIS A 255 0.55 10.59 -1.91
C HIS A 255 1.30 11.68 -2.67
N PHE A 256 2.55 11.97 -2.33
CA PHE A 256 3.28 13.10 -2.91
C PHE A 256 4.53 12.63 -3.66
N ALA A 257 4.62 13.01 -4.94
CA ALA A 257 5.70 12.57 -5.83
C ALA A 257 7.11 12.89 -5.28
N ALA A 258 7.25 14.04 -4.62
CA ALA A 258 8.53 14.50 -4.06
C ALA A 258 9.05 13.66 -2.87
N PHE A 259 8.23 12.77 -2.31
CA PHE A 259 8.56 12.01 -1.11
C PHE A 259 8.45 10.48 -1.29
N LYS A 260 7.96 9.99 -2.44
CA LYS A 260 7.75 8.55 -2.71
C LYS A 260 8.98 7.67 -2.49
N ASP A 261 10.16 8.15 -2.88
CA ASP A 261 11.41 7.39 -2.77
C ASP A 261 12.20 7.67 -1.47
N LYS A 262 11.65 8.49 -0.57
CA LYS A 262 12.33 8.85 0.67
C LYS A 262 12.01 7.83 1.76
N LYS A 263 13.04 7.49 2.53
CA LYS A 263 12.90 6.61 3.69
C LYS A 263 11.95 7.21 4.73
N THR A 264 11.12 6.37 5.35
CA THR A 264 10.13 6.78 6.35
C THR A 264 10.83 7.45 7.54
N ASN A 265 11.97 6.94 8.01
CA ASN A 265 12.76 7.58 9.07
C ASN A 265 13.29 8.96 8.67
N THR A 266 13.70 9.12 7.42
CA THR A 266 14.13 10.43 6.88
C THR A 266 12.97 11.42 6.85
N LEU A 267 11.77 10.95 6.48
CA LEU A 267 10.57 11.78 6.47
C LEU A 267 10.11 12.12 7.88
N GLN A 268 10.12 11.18 8.82
CA GLN A 268 9.80 11.45 10.23
C GLN A 268 10.76 12.47 10.84
N LYS A 269 12.07 12.34 10.59
CA LYS A 269 13.05 13.34 11.01
C LYS A 269 12.76 14.70 10.39
N LYS A 270 12.43 14.74 9.09
CA LYS A 270 12.03 15.98 8.40
C LYS A 270 10.76 16.58 9.01
N VAL A 271 9.77 15.77 9.40
CA VAL A 271 8.56 16.22 10.11
C VAL A 271 8.94 16.84 11.46
N GLY A 272 9.82 16.20 12.23
CA GLY A 272 10.33 16.74 13.50
C GLY A 272 11.04 18.09 13.32
N GLU A 273 11.98 18.18 12.38
CA GLU A 273 12.70 19.42 12.06
C GLU A 273 11.75 20.56 11.65
N GLN A 274 10.71 20.25 10.87
CA GLN A 274 9.73 21.25 10.46
C GLN A 274 8.77 21.64 11.59
N SER A 275 8.46 20.72 12.49
CA SER A 275 7.72 21.02 13.72
C SER A 275 8.49 21.99 14.62
N GLU A 276 9.81 21.81 14.75
CA GLU A 276 10.67 22.70 15.54
C GLU A 276 10.83 24.08 14.91
N ARG A 277 10.90 24.14 13.57
CA ARG A 277 10.96 25.41 12.81
C ARG A 277 9.64 26.17 12.79
N LEU A 278 8.54 25.53 13.20
CA LEU A 278 7.23 26.12 13.14
C LEU A 278 7.08 27.21 14.21
N ASN A 279 7.04 28.46 13.77
CA ASN A 279 6.89 29.59 14.68
C ASN A 279 5.41 29.87 14.96
N TYR A 280 4.88 29.29 16.05
CA TYR A 280 3.51 29.52 16.53
C TYR A 280 3.20 30.99 16.88
N LYS A 281 4.23 31.83 17.09
CA LYS A 281 4.05 33.27 17.32
C LYS A 281 3.89 34.07 16.02
N ASN A 282 4.10 33.46 14.86
CA ASN A 282 3.93 34.12 13.57
C ASN A 282 2.43 34.43 13.35
N PRO A 283 2.04 35.68 13.03
CA PRO A 283 0.65 36.05 12.79
C PRO A 283 -0.06 35.18 11.74
N LYS A 284 0.65 34.76 10.68
CA LYS A 284 0.07 33.92 9.62
C LYS A 284 -0.24 32.50 10.11
N VAL A 285 0.63 31.94 10.96
CA VAL A 285 0.43 30.61 11.55
C VAL A 285 -0.74 30.65 12.52
N LYS A 286 -0.82 31.70 13.34
CA LYS A 286 -1.94 31.91 14.27
C LYS A 286 -3.27 32.04 13.53
N GLN A 287 -3.33 32.87 12.48
CA GLN A 287 -4.52 33.02 11.66
C GLN A 287 -4.93 31.69 10.99
N LEU A 288 -3.97 30.89 10.53
CA LEU A 288 -4.25 29.57 9.95
C LEU A 288 -4.79 28.60 11.00
N MET A 289 -4.23 28.58 12.21
CA MET A 289 -4.76 27.77 13.31
C MET A 289 -6.18 28.17 13.69
N GLU A 290 -6.43 29.47 13.88
CA GLU A 290 -7.78 29.98 14.18
C GLU A 290 -8.78 29.60 13.09
N ALA A 291 -8.37 29.63 11.81
CA ALA A 291 -9.21 29.21 10.70
C ALA A 291 -9.48 27.69 10.69
N LEU A 292 -8.47 26.87 11.02
CA LEU A 292 -8.63 25.42 11.13
C LEU A 292 -9.55 25.06 12.30
N GLU A 293 -9.34 25.65 13.47
CA GLU A 293 -10.21 25.49 14.65
C GLU A 293 -11.63 25.91 14.31
N ALA A 294 -11.81 27.06 13.66
CA ALA A 294 -13.11 27.52 13.26
C ALA A 294 -13.78 26.55 12.27
N PHE A 295 -13.04 26.04 11.28
CA PHE A 295 -13.58 25.11 10.30
C PHE A 295 -14.08 23.80 10.91
N PHE A 296 -13.34 23.22 11.85
CA PHE A 296 -13.69 21.92 12.43
C PHE A 296 -14.64 22.02 13.64
N TYR A 297 -14.67 23.15 14.34
CA TYR A 297 -15.38 23.29 15.62
C TYR A 297 -16.35 24.48 15.72
N SER A 298 -16.56 25.29 14.67
CA SER A 298 -17.57 26.38 14.70
C SER A 298 -18.98 25.89 14.44
#